data_AF-A0AAW2RKT6-F1
#
_entry.id   AF-A0AAW2RKT6-F1
#
_cell.length_a   1.000
_cell.length_b   1.000
_cell.length_c   1.000
_cell.angle_alpha   90.00
_cell.angle_beta   90.00
_cell.angle_gamma   90.00
#
_symmetry.space_group_name_H-M   'P 1'
#
loop_
_entity.id
_entity.type
_entity.pdbx_description
1 polymer ?
#
loop_
_entity_poly.entity_id
_entity_poly.type
_entity_poly.pdbx_seq_one_letter_code
_entity_poly.pdbx_strand_id
1 'polypeptide(L)'
;MVKFSSSMMLFISVYCDLDMDLMKEKFAKLLLGEDMSGGGKGVSSALALSNAITNLAASVFGEQRRLEPMAADTKARWKKEIDWLLSVTDHIVEMVPSKQRSKDGTNMEIMTTRQRTDLHMNIPALRKLDTMLLDCLDNFKDQNEFYYTSKNDKDSDKDKRQDDKWWIPVPKVPPNGLSEASRKWVQYQKDSVHQVLKAAMAINAQVLSEMEIPECYIEALPKV
;
A
#
# COMPACT_ATOMS: atom_id res chain seq x y z
N MET A 1 19.40 22.69 -21.20
CA MET A 1 17.97 22.98 -21.40
C MET A 1 17.41 21.94 -22.36
N VAL A 2 16.73 20.92 -21.86
CA VAL A 2 16.18 19.84 -22.69
C VAL A 2 14.98 20.40 -23.45
N LYS A 3 15.08 20.50 -24.78
CA LYS A 3 13.96 20.91 -25.64
C LYS A 3 13.04 19.69 -25.84
N PHE A 4 11.87 19.71 -25.21
CA PHE A 4 10.84 18.72 -25.48
C PHE A 4 10.17 19.04 -26.83
N SER A 5 9.99 18.02 -27.69
CA SER A 5 9.26 18.15 -28.96
C SER A 5 7.80 18.53 -28.73
N SER A 6 7.16 19.25 -29.65
CA SER A 6 5.73 19.61 -29.57
C SER A 6 4.83 18.37 -29.40
N SER A 7 5.17 17.25 -30.04
CA SER A 7 4.47 15.97 -29.84
C SER A 7 4.66 15.40 -28.44
N MET A 8 5.84 15.59 -27.82
CA MET A 8 6.12 15.16 -26.45
C MET A 8 5.40 16.06 -25.42
N MET A 9 5.25 17.34 -25.73
CA MET A 9 4.46 18.29 -24.92
C MET A 9 2.96 17.96 -24.95
N LEU A 10 2.43 17.63 -26.13
CA LEU A 10 1.05 17.14 -26.31
C LEU A 10 0.83 15.81 -25.57
N PHE A 11 1.79 14.88 -25.66
CA PHE A 11 1.71 13.60 -24.93
C PHE A 11 1.69 13.82 -23.42
N ILE A 12 2.57 14.69 -22.90
CA ILE A 12 2.60 15.04 -21.46
C ILE A 12 1.30 15.71 -21.05
N SER A 13 0.77 16.65 -21.83
CA SER A 13 -0.49 17.35 -21.53
C SER A 13 -1.67 16.37 -21.43
N VAL A 14 -1.84 15.51 -22.45
CA VAL A 14 -2.95 14.52 -22.47
C VAL A 14 -2.80 13.49 -21.36
N TYR A 15 -1.58 13.05 -21.05
CA TYR A 15 -1.33 12.09 -19.98
C TYR A 15 -1.55 12.71 -18.58
N CYS A 16 -1.17 13.98 -18.39
CA CYS A 16 -1.49 14.74 -17.17
C CYS A 16 -3.00 14.94 -17.00
N ASP A 17 -3.74 15.18 -18.08
CA ASP A 17 -5.20 15.33 -18.02
C ASP A 17 -5.88 14.01 -17.58
N LEU A 18 -5.45 12.87 -18.13
CA LEU A 18 -5.96 11.56 -17.74
C LEU A 18 -5.68 11.20 -16.28
N ASP A 19 -4.46 11.46 -15.80
CA ASP A 19 -4.10 11.21 -14.40
C ASP A 19 -4.86 12.12 -13.44
N MET A 20 -5.09 13.38 -13.83
CA MET A 20 -5.88 14.32 -13.05
C MET A 20 -7.35 13.89 -12.97
N ASP A 21 -7.92 13.41 -14.06
CA ASP A 21 -9.32 12.96 -14.07
C ASP A 21 -9.52 11.69 -13.23
N LEU A 22 -8.58 10.75 -13.26
CA LEU A 22 -8.56 9.59 -12.36
C LEU A 22 -8.44 9.99 -10.89
N MET A 23 -7.58 10.97 -10.60
CA MET A 23 -7.43 11.52 -9.26
C MET A 23 -8.74 12.17 -8.78
N LYS A 24 -9.35 13.03 -9.61
CA LYS A 24 -10.64 13.67 -9.30
C LYS A 24 -11.74 12.64 -9.04
N GLU A 25 -11.84 11.61 -9.87
CA GLU A 25 -12.83 10.54 -9.69
C GLU A 25 -12.67 9.85 -8.33
N LYS A 26 -11.44 9.54 -7.94
CA LYS A 26 -11.16 8.89 -6.65
C LYS A 26 -11.49 9.78 -5.47
N PHE A 27 -11.02 11.03 -5.46
CA PHE A 27 -11.33 11.95 -4.37
C PHE A 27 -12.81 12.31 -4.30
N ALA A 28 -13.51 12.40 -5.44
CA ALA A 28 -14.96 12.59 -5.46
C ALA A 28 -15.69 11.41 -4.77
N LYS A 29 -15.30 10.17 -5.06
CA LYS A 29 -15.86 8.97 -4.39
C LYS A 29 -15.57 8.96 -2.88
N LEU A 30 -14.38 9.40 -2.46
CA LEU A 30 -14.05 9.54 -1.04
C LEU A 30 -14.93 10.59 -0.35
N LEU A 31 -15.17 11.73 -1.00
CA LEU A 31 -16.04 12.79 -0.47
C LEU A 31 -17.51 12.40 -0.37
N LEU A 32 -17.97 11.49 -1.24
CA LEU A 32 -19.31 10.91 -1.18
C LEU A 32 -19.47 9.88 -0.05
N GLY A 33 -18.37 9.43 0.58
CA GLY A 33 -18.42 8.46 1.66
C GLY A 33 -19.09 7.15 1.26
N GLU A 34 -18.82 6.64 0.06
CA GLU A 34 -19.45 5.44 -0.53
C GLU A 34 -20.95 5.60 -0.89
N ASP A 35 -21.59 6.72 -0.57
CA ASP A 35 -22.96 7.04 -0.98
C ASP A 35 -22.99 7.73 -2.35
N MET A 36 -23.04 6.92 -3.40
CA MET A 36 -23.08 7.40 -4.79
C MET A 36 -24.39 8.11 -5.17
N SER A 37 -25.40 8.16 -4.29
CA SER A 37 -26.63 8.92 -4.52
C SER A 37 -26.49 10.41 -4.25
N GLY A 38 -25.43 10.82 -3.52
CA GLY A 38 -25.22 12.19 -3.06
C GLY A 38 -26.10 12.59 -1.87
N GLY A 39 -26.79 11.64 -1.23
CA GLY A 39 -27.70 11.88 -0.11
C GLY A 39 -27.05 12.13 1.24
N GLY A 40 -25.71 12.04 1.33
CA GLY A 40 -24.95 12.27 2.55
C GLY A 40 -25.16 11.20 3.63
N LYS A 41 -25.68 10.02 3.26
CA LYS A 41 -25.90 8.88 4.17
C LYS A 41 -24.74 7.86 4.14
N GLY A 42 -23.59 8.31 3.64
CA GLY A 42 -22.39 7.53 3.52
C GLY A 42 -21.64 7.34 4.85
N VAL A 43 -20.46 6.73 4.73
CA VAL A 43 -19.52 6.56 5.83
C VAL A 43 -18.65 7.81 6.04
N SER A 44 -17.93 7.87 7.16
CA SER A 44 -16.96 8.93 7.42
C SER A 44 -15.82 8.91 6.41
N SER A 45 -15.18 10.06 6.18
CA SER A 45 -14.00 10.15 5.29
C SER A 45 -12.87 9.23 5.74
N ALA A 46 -12.70 9.03 7.05
CA ALA A 46 -11.71 8.11 7.60
C ALA A 46 -12.00 6.65 7.19
N LEU A 47 -13.27 6.23 7.30
CA LEU A 47 -13.67 4.88 6.91
C LEU A 47 -13.63 4.70 5.39
N ALA A 48 -14.09 5.68 4.61
CA ALA A 48 -13.99 5.65 3.14
C ALA A 48 -12.53 5.53 2.67
N LEU A 49 -11.60 6.24 3.32
CA LEU A 49 -10.18 6.19 3.00
C LEU A 49 -9.57 4.83 3.39
N SER A 50 -9.91 4.30 4.57
CA SER A 50 -9.52 2.95 5.00
C SER A 50 -9.98 1.87 4.02
N ASN A 51 -11.24 1.93 3.58
CA ASN A 51 -11.81 1.02 2.59
C ASN A 51 -11.12 1.17 1.23
N ALA A 52 -10.86 2.40 0.78
CA ALA A 52 -10.17 2.66 -0.48
C ALA A 52 -8.74 2.07 -0.49
N ILE A 53 -7.97 2.21 0.59
CA ILE A 53 -6.63 1.60 0.72
C ILE A 53 -6.75 0.07 0.67
N THR A 54 -7.66 -0.51 1.43
CA THR A 54 -7.83 -1.97 1.52
C THR A 54 -8.27 -2.56 0.18
N ASN A 55 -9.21 -1.90 -0.51
CA ASN A 55 -9.69 -2.31 -1.83
C ASN A 55 -8.60 -2.17 -2.91
N LEU A 56 -7.80 -1.11 -2.85
CA LEU A 56 -6.65 -0.94 -3.74
C LEU A 56 -5.64 -2.09 -3.55
N ALA A 57 -5.27 -2.38 -2.31
CA ALA A 57 -4.35 -3.46 -1.99
C ALA A 57 -4.90 -4.82 -2.47
N ALA A 58 -6.18 -5.11 -2.22
CA ALA A 58 -6.82 -6.34 -2.68
C ALA A 58 -6.82 -6.45 -4.22
N SER A 59 -7.08 -5.34 -4.93
CA SER A 59 -7.07 -5.30 -6.39
C SER A 59 -5.67 -5.50 -6.97
N VAL A 60 -4.64 -4.85 -6.41
CA VAL A 60 -3.26 -4.89 -6.92
C VAL A 60 -2.60 -6.23 -6.58
N PHE A 61 -2.65 -6.64 -5.32
CA PHE A 61 -1.95 -7.84 -4.85
C PHE A 61 -2.77 -9.13 -5.03
N GLY A 62 -4.07 -9.05 -5.30
CA GLY A 62 -4.89 -10.22 -5.66
C GLY A 62 -4.50 -10.89 -6.98
N GLU A 63 -3.83 -10.13 -7.86
CA GLU A 63 -3.22 -10.63 -9.09
C GLU A 63 -1.85 -11.30 -8.84
N GLN A 64 -1.16 -10.92 -7.75
CA GLN A 64 0.16 -11.44 -7.39
C GLN A 64 0.07 -12.85 -6.79
N ARG A 65 -0.04 -13.86 -7.66
CA ARG A 65 -0.20 -15.27 -7.27
C ARG A 65 1.08 -16.10 -7.38
N ARG A 66 2.17 -15.49 -7.84
CA ARG A 66 3.45 -16.12 -8.13
C ARG A 66 4.58 -15.32 -7.48
N LEU A 67 5.69 -15.97 -7.21
CA LEU A 67 6.93 -15.32 -6.80
C LEU A 67 7.65 -14.84 -8.06
N GLU A 68 7.26 -13.67 -8.53
CA GLU A 68 7.82 -12.99 -9.69
C GLU A 68 7.68 -11.47 -9.51
N PRO A 69 8.47 -10.66 -10.23
CA PRO A 69 8.30 -9.21 -10.19
C PRO A 69 6.89 -8.82 -10.61
N MET A 70 6.34 -7.81 -9.93
CA MET A 70 5.05 -7.24 -10.31
C MET A 70 5.13 -6.62 -11.70
N ALA A 71 4.05 -6.75 -12.49
CA ALA A 71 3.95 -6.06 -13.78
C ALA A 71 4.19 -4.55 -13.62
N ALA A 72 4.95 -3.96 -14.54
CA ALA A 72 5.39 -2.57 -14.44
C ALA A 72 4.20 -1.59 -14.27
N ASP A 73 3.12 -1.81 -15.04
CA ASP A 73 1.91 -0.99 -14.98
C ASP A 73 1.19 -1.14 -13.63
N THR A 74 1.05 -2.37 -13.13
CA THR A 74 0.44 -2.65 -11.81
C THR A 74 1.26 -2.03 -10.67
N LYS A 75 2.60 -2.10 -10.74
CA LYS A 75 3.50 -1.48 -9.77
C LYS A 75 3.45 0.04 -9.81
N ALA A 76 3.40 0.62 -11.01
CA ALA A 76 3.24 2.07 -11.18
C ALA A 76 1.89 2.55 -10.67
N ARG A 77 0.82 1.79 -10.94
CA ARG A 77 -0.53 2.04 -10.44
C ARG A 77 -0.58 2.00 -8.91
N TRP A 78 -0.01 0.97 -8.29
CA TRP A 78 0.11 0.87 -6.82
C TRP A 78 0.78 2.10 -6.22
N LYS A 79 2.00 2.41 -6.69
CA LYS A 79 2.79 3.54 -6.20
C LYS A 79 2.05 4.88 -6.34
N LYS A 80 1.37 5.10 -7.46
CA LYS A 80 0.64 6.34 -7.73
C LYS A 80 -0.61 6.46 -6.88
N GLU A 81 -1.47 5.44 -6.89
CA GLU A 81 -2.76 5.50 -6.21
C GLU A 81 -2.61 5.47 -4.69
N ILE A 82 -1.65 4.73 -4.14
CA ILE A 82 -1.39 4.75 -2.69
C ILE A 82 -0.87 6.12 -2.25
N ASP A 83 -0.07 6.80 -3.09
CA ASP A 83 0.43 8.13 -2.79
C ASP A 83 -0.68 9.17 -2.70
N TRP A 84 -1.67 9.09 -3.62
CA TRP A 84 -2.87 9.92 -3.55
C TRP A 84 -3.66 9.67 -2.27
N LEU A 85 -3.85 8.41 -1.86
CA LEU A 85 -4.59 8.10 -0.63
C LEU A 85 -3.85 8.55 0.64
N LEU A 86 -2.52 8.53 0.63
CA LEU A 86 -1.69 8.95 1.76
C LEU A 86 -1.48 10.46 1.83
N SER A 87 -1.77 11.23 0.78
CA SER A 87 -1.53 12.69 0.74
C SER A 87 -2.30 13.45 1.82
N VAL A 88 -3.42 12.91 2.32
CA VAL A 88 -4.16 13.50 3.45
C VAL A 88 -3.28 13.63 4.70
N THR A 89 -2.31 12.72 4.89
CA THR A 89 -1.47 12.67 6.08
C THR A 89 -0.48 13.83 6.16
N ASP A 90 -0.16 14.45 5.02
CA ASP A 90 0.71 15.63 4.95
C ASP A 90 0.00 16.89 5.47
N HIS A 91 -1.33 16.85 5.54
CA HIS A 91 -2.17 17.96 5.99
C HIS A 91 -2.68 17.78 7.43
N ILE A 92 -2.41 16.65 8.08
CA ILE A 92 -2.77 16.41 9.48
C ILE A 92 -1.63 16.93 10.37
N VAL A 93 -1.88 18.08 11.01
CA VAL A 93 -0.87 18.84 11.75
C VAL A 93 -1.30 19.16 13.18
N GLU A 94 -0.30 19.24 14.06
CA GLU A 94 -0.37 19.84 15.38
C GLU A 94 0.13 21.29 15.32
N MET A 95 -0.54 22.18 16.05
CA MET A 95 -0.10 23.56 16.23
C MET A 95 0.82 23.64 17.43
N VAL A 96 2.09 23.97 17.22
CA VAL A 96 3.11 24.04 18.27
C VAL A 96 3.64 25.47 18.43
N PRO A 97 3.83 25.95 19.68
CA PRO A 97 4.42 27.26 19.92
C PRO A 97 5.88 27.29 19.50
N SER A 98 6.30 28.40 18.89
CA SER A 98 7.63 28.61 18.34
C SER A 98 8.05 30.08 18.45
N LYS A 99 9.31 30.37 18.17
CA LYS A 99 9.86 31.72 18.18
C LYS A 99 10.42 32.06 16.81
N GLN A 100 10.02 33.20 16.27
CA GLN A 100 10.54 33.73 15.02
C GLN A 100 11.25 35.05 15.29
N ARG A 101 12.44 35.22 14.72
CA ARG A 101 13.19 36.49 14.78
C ARG A 101 12.94 37.29 13.51
N SER A 102 12.45 38.51 13.66
CA SER A 102 12.30 39.46 12.54
C SER A 102 13.68 39.90 12.03
N LYS A 103 13.71 40.49 10.82
CA LYS A 103 14.92 41.11 10.23
C LYS A 103 15.50 42.19 11.15
N ASP A 104 14.65 42.85 11.94
CA ASP A 104 15.04 43.90 12.88
C ASP A 104 15.54 43.36 14.23
N GLY A 105 15.71 42.04 14.36
CA GLY A 105 16.25 41.39 15.56
C GLY A 105 15.22 41.14 16.68
N THR A 106 13.98 41.62 16.54
CA THR A 106 12.90 41.38 17.50
C THR A 106 12.46 39.91 17.49
N ASN A 107 12.35 39.30 18.67
CA ASN A 107 11.79 37.95 18.83
C ASN A 107 10.28 38.03 19.01
N MET A 108 9.55 37.25 18.23
CA MET A 108 8.10 37.11 18.31
C MET A 108 7.73 35.66 18.61
N GLU A 109 6.79 35.46 19.53
CA GLU A 109 6.19 34.15 19.78
C GLU A 109 5.11 33.91 18.72
N ILE A 110 5.22 32.79 18.01
CA ILE A 110 4.34 32.41 16.90
C ILE A 110 3.86 30.98 17.09
N MET A 111 2.76 30.64 16.44
CA MET A 111 2.35 29.24 16.28
C MET A 111 2.84 28.73 14.94
N THR A 112 3.41 27.53 14.94
CA THR A 112 3.86 26.84 13.73
C THR A 112 3.17 25.49 13.60
N THR A 113 2.96 25.03 12.38
CA THR A 113 2.41 23.71 12.11
C THR A 113 3.53 22.67 12.05
N ARG A 114 3.28 21.52 12.67
CA ARG A 114 4.12 20.32 12.55
C ARG A 114 3.22 19.14 12.24
N GLN A 115 3.65 18.20 11.39
CA GLN A 115 2.88 16.96 11.16
C GLN A 115 2.64 16.23 12.49
N ARG A 116 1.44 15.67 12.65
CA ARG A 116 1.06 14.93 13.86
C ARG A 116 2.09 13.84 14.17
N THR A 117 2.42 13.69 15.44
CA THR A 117 3.63 12.97 15.87
C THR A 117 3.63 11.49 15.46
N ASP A 118 2.48 10.82 15.56
CA ASP A 118 2.27 9.44 15.11
C ASP A 118 2.50 9.28 13.60
N LEU A 119 1.95 10.19 12.80
CA LEU A 119 2.07 10.16 11.33
C LEU A 119 3.50 10.43 10.87
N HIS A 120 4.18 11.37 11.52
CA HIS A 120 5.55 11.74 11.21
C HIS A 120 6.51 10.55 11.29
N MET A 121 6.28 9.63 12.23
CA MET A 121 7.11 8.43 12.41
C MET A 121 6.58 7.24 11.61
N ASN A 122 5.27 6.98 11.65
CA ASN A 122 4.68 5.76 11.11
C ASN A 122 4.56 5.77 9.58
N ILE A 123 4.24 6.92 8.95
CA ILE A 123 4.06 6.98 7.49
C ILE A 123 5.37 6.67 6.74
N PRO A 124 6.52 7.28 7.07
CA PRO A 124 7.79 6.92 6.44
C PRO A 124 8.20 5.47 6.70
N ALA A 125 7.93 4.95 7.91
CA ALA A 125 8.22 3.55 8.24
C ALA A 125 7.41 2.58 7.37
N LEU A 126 6.10 2.80 7.23
CA LEU A 126 5.23 1.99 6.38
C LEU A 126 5.63 2.06 4.90
N ARG A 127 5.98 3.24 4.38
CA ARG A 127 6.50 3.39 3.00
C ARG A 127 7.81 2.62 2.77
N LYS A 128 8.67 2.56 3.78
CA LYS A 128 9.90 1.75 3.74
C LYS A 128 9.57 0.26 3.69
N LEU A 129 8.62 -0.20 4.50
CA LEU A 129 8.16 -1.60 4.49
C LEU A 129 7.53 -1.98 3.14
N ASP A 130 6.71 -1.11 2.55
CA ASP A 130 6.14 -1.29 1.22
C ASP A 130 7.23 -1.44 0.15
N THR A 131 8.24 -0.56 0.18
CA THR A 131 9.39 -0.65 -0.74
C THR A 131 10.14 -1.98 -0.57
N MET A 132 10.38 -2.43 0.65
CA MET A 132 11.04 -3.72 0.93
C MET A 132 10.25 -4.91 0.37
N LEU A 133 8.91 -4.88 0.41
CA LEU A 133 8.07 -5.94 -0.18
C LEU A 133 8.14 -5.94 -1.71
N LEU A 134 8.08 -4.76 -2.33
CA LEU A 134 8.20 -4.64 -3.79
C LEU A 134 9.59 -5.10 -4.26
N ASP A 135 10.66 -4.73 -3.56
CA ASP A 135 12.02 -5.15 -3.87
C ASP A 135 12.20 -6.66 -3.67
N CYS A 136 11.55 -7.25 -2.66
CA CYS A 136 11.53 -8.70 -2.47
C CYS A 136 10.94 -9.42 -3.69
N LEU A 137 9.86 -8.89 -4.29
CA LEU A 137 9.27 -9.46 -5.51
C LEU A 137 10.19 -9.26 -6.72
N ASP A 138 10.81 -8.08 -6.87
CA ASP A 138 11.74 -7.80 -7.95
C ASP A 138 12.94 -8.75 -7.96
N ASN A 139 13.40 -9.20 -6.78
CA ASN A 139 14.51 -10.14 -6.64
C ASN A 139 14.22 -11.53 -7.27
N PHE A 140 12.97 -11.86 -7.57
CA PHE A 140 12.62 -13.12 -8.26
C PHE A 140 12.72 -13.04 -9.78
N LYS A 141 13.11 -11.89 -10.37
CA LYS A 141 13.20 -11.71 -11.82
C LYS A 141 14.07 -12.74 -12.54
N ASP A 142 15.20 -13.08 -11.94
CA ASP A 142 16.22 -13.95 -12.54
C ASP A 142 16.22 -15.37 -11.92
N GLN A 143 15.20 -15.69 -11.13
CA GLN A 143 15.04 -16.99 -10.50
C GLN A 143 14.47 -18.00 -11.50
N ASN A 144 15.20 -19.11 -11.75
CA ASN A 144 14.83 -20.11 -12.77
C ASN A 144 14.71 -21.54 -12.24
N GLU A 145 14.92 -21.77 -10.95
CA GLU A 145 14.90 -23.13 -10.37
C GLU A 145 13.49 -23.58 -9.94
N PHE A 146 12.49 -22.71 -9.95
CA PHE A 146 11.10 -23.13 -9.77
C PHE A 146 10.23 -22.42 -10.79
N TYR A 147 9.11 -23.04 -11.16
CA TYR A 147 8.23 -22.51 -12.19
C TYR A 147 6.78 -22.86 -11.89
N TYR A 148 5.87 -22.10 -12.49
CA TYR A 148 4.43 -22.29 -12.32
C TYR A 148 3.84 -22.83 -13.62
N THR A 149 3.22 -24.01 -13.57
CA THR A 149 2.51 -24.57 -14.75
C THR A 149 1.22 -23.83 -15.05
N SER A 150 0.86 -23.77 -16.34
CA SER A 150 -0.42 -23.22 -16.76
C SER A 150 -1.57 -24.13 -16.35
N LYS A 151 -2.74 -23.55 -16.07
CA LYS A 151 -3.96 -24.27 -15.65
C LYS A 151 -4.49 -25.25 -16.71
N ASN A 152 -3.97 -25.18 -17.94
CA ASN A 152 -4.38 -25.99 -19.10
C ASN A 152 -3.38 -27.12 -19.47
N ASP A 153 -2.33 -27.33 -18.68
CA ASP A 153 -1.42 -28.46 -18.93
C ASP A 153 -2.07 -29.79 -18.56
N LYS A 154 -2.07 -30.75 -19.49
CA LYS A 154 -2.68 -32.09 -19.34
C LYS A 154 -2.08 -32.96 -18.22
N ASP A 155 -1.06 -32.48 -17.53
CA ASP A 155 -0.43 -33.07 -16.35
C ASP A 155 -0.96 -32.51 -15.03
N SER A 156 -1.94 -31.59 -15.07
CA SER A 156 -2.54 -30.98 -13.87
C SER A 156 -3.45 -31.92 -13.08
N ASP A 157 -3.70 -33.13 -13.56
CA ASP A 157 -4.84 -33.96 -13.15
C ASP A 157 -4.47 -35.25 -12.37
N LYS A 158 -3.21 -35.40 -11.93
CA LYS A 158 -2.79 -36.60 -11.16
C LYS A 158 -2.68 -36.43 -9.64
N ASP A 159 -2.64 -35.20 -9.13
CA ASP A 159 -2.71 -34.96 -7.69
C ASP A 159 -4.03 -34.30 -7.33
N LYS A 160 -5.00 -35.11 -6.90
CA LYS A 160 -6.25 -34.67 -6.29
C LYS A 160 -5.94 -33.87 -5.02
N ARG A 161 -5.78 -32.56 -5.17
CA ARG A 161 -5.57 -31.65 -4.05
C ARG A 161 -6.86 -31.52 -3.22
N GLN A 162 -6.80 -31.96 -1.96
CA GLN A 162 -7.69 -31.51 -0.88
C GLN A 162 -7.12 -30.22 -0.29
N ASP A 163 -7.13 -29.13 -1.04
CA ASP A 163 -6.45 -27.90 -0.65
C ASP A 163 -7.43 -26.71 -0.73
N ASP A 164 -7.60 -25.99 0.38
CA ASP A 164 -8.56 -24.90 0.54
C ASP A 164 -8.29 -23.70 -0.41
N LYS A 165 -7.12 -23.69 -1.07
CA LYS A 165 -6.63 -22.59 -1.92
C LYS A 165 -6.45 -23.00 -3.38
N TRP A 166 -7.45 -23.66 -3.97
CA TRP A 166 -7.45 -24.13 -5.36
C TRP A 166 -7.15 -23.05 -6.42
N TRP A 167 -7.26 -21.77 -6.08
CA TRP A 167 -6.98 -20.62 -6.95
C TRP A 167 -5.49 -20.19 -6.99
N ILE A 168 -4.62 -20.75 -6.15
CA ILE A 168 -3.18 -20.44 -6.10
C ILE A 168 -2.38 -21.45 -6.95
N PRO A 169 -1.58 -20.99 -7.93
CA PRO A 169 -0.70 -21.86 -8.71
C PRO A 169 0.36 -22.56 -7.85
N VAL A 170 0.64 -23.81 -8.15
CA VAL A 170 1.65 -24.61 -7.46
C VAL A 170 3.02 -24.37 -8.07
N PRO A 171 4.04 -23.98 -7.29
CA PRO A 171 5.41 -23.98 -7.80
C PRO A 171 5.90 -25.42 -7.97
N LYS A 172 6.41 -25.73 -9.15
CA LYS A 172 7.15 -26.96 -9.44
C LYS A 172 8.65 -26.69 -9.29
N VAL A 173 9.36 -27.70 -8.79
CA VAL A 173 10.82 -27.69 -8.61
C VAL A 173 11.43 -28.87 -9.39
N PRO A 174 12.75 -28.87 -9.69
CA PRO A 174 13.43 -29.99 -10.29
C PRO A 174 13.23 -31.29 -9.49
N PRO A 175 13.32 -32.48 -10.13
CA PRO A 175 13.16 -33.77 -9.45
C PRO A 175 14.10 -33.97 -8.24
N ASN A 176 15.30 -33.38 -8.30
CA ASN A 176 16.30 -33.43 -7.23
C ASN A 176 16.14 -32.29 -6.19
N GLY A 177 15.08 -31.49 -6.31
CA GLY A 177 14.83 -30.30 -5.50
C GLY A 177 15.64 -29.07 -5.93
N LEU A 178 15.46 -27.98 -5.19
CA LEU A 178 16.24 -26.75 -5.35
C LEU A 178 17.70 -26.98 -4.93
N SER A 179 18.61 -26.27 -5.58
CA SER A 179 20.00 -26.17 -5.16
C SER A 179 20.11 -25.64 -3.72
N GLU A 180 21.20 -25.98 -3.03
CA GLU A 180 21.41 -25.49 -1.66
C GLU A 180 21.48 -23.96 -1.62
N ALA A 181 22.09 -23.35 -2.64
CA ALA A 181 22.17 -21.89 -2.80
C ALA A 181 20.77 -21.27 -2.93
N SER A 182 19.94 -21.78 -3.84
CA SER A 182 18.58 -21.28 -4.03
C SER A 182 17.69 -21.52 -2.82
N ARG A 183 17.82 -22.66 -2.14
CA ARG A 183 17.10 -22.93 -0.89
C ARG A 183 17.45 -21.93 0.21
N LYS A 184 18.74 -21.67 0.43
CA LYS A 184 19.20 -20.68 1.43
C LYS A 184 18.74 -19.27 1.06
N TRP A 185 18.79 -18.92 -0.21
CA TRP A 185 18.33 -17.62 -0.70
C TRP A 185 16.82 -17.41 -0.54
N VAL A 186 15.98 -18.39 -0.92
CA VAL A 186 14.53 -18.31 -0.69
C VAL A 186 14.21 -18.21 0.81
N GLN A 187 14.94 -18.95 1.65
CA GLN A 187 14.78 -18.87 3.10
C GLN A 187 15.13 -17.48 3.64
N TYR A 188 16.21 -16.86 3.14
CA TYR A 188 16.54 -15.47 3.45
C TYR A 188 15.44 -14.48 3.05
N GLN A 189 14.87 -14.62 1.85
CA GLN A 189 13.74 -13.77 1.42
C GLN A 189 12.52 -13.94 2.34
N LYS A 190 12.19 -15.20 2.70
CA LYS A 190 11.13 -15.50 3.66
C LYS A 190 11.35 -14.81 5.02
N ASP A 191 12.57 -14.91 5.56
CA ASP A 191 12.89 -14.31 6.85
C ASP A 191 12.82 -12.78 6.79
N SER A 192 13.26 -12.19 5.67
CA SER A 192 13.16 -10.74 5.41
C SER A 192 11.70 -10.27 5.38
N VAL A 193 10.83 -10.94 4.61
CA VAL A 193 9.39 -10.62 4.54
C VAL A 193 8.71 -10.83 5.89
N HIS A 194 9.12 -11.83 6.68
CA HIS A 194 8.60 -12.05 8.02
C HIS A 194 8.91 -10.89 8.98
N GLN A 195 10.09 -10.28 8.87
CA GLN A 195 10.41 -9.07 9.65
C GLN A 195 9.57 -7.88 9.20
N VAL A 196 9.32 -7.74 7.90
CA VAL A 196 8.41 -6.70 7.39
C VAL A 196 7.01 -6.86 7.96
N LEU A 197 6.47 -8.09 7.95
CA LEU A 197 5.16 -8.40 8.53
C LEU A 197 5.12 -8.05 10.02
N LYS A 198 6.13 -8.45 10.80
CA LYS A 198 6.21 -8.11 12.23
C LYS A 198 6.20 -6.60 12.48
N ALA A 199 6.98 -5.85 11.72
CA ALA A 199 7.05 -4.39 11.85
C ALA A 199 5.69 -3.74 11.50
N ALA A 200 5.06 -4.16 10.41
CA ALA A 200 3.73 -3.67 10.02
C ALA A 200 2.65 -4.00 11.07
N MET A 201 2.66 -5.24 11.59
CA MET A 201 1.73 -5.66 12.65
C MET A 201 1.93 -4.90 13.96
N ALA A 202 3.18 -4.57 14.31
CA ALA A 202 3.47 -3.76 15.50
C ALA A 202 2.90 -2.35 15.37
N ILE A 203 3.07 -1.69 14.22
CA ILE A 203 2.47 -0.38 13.94
C ILE A 203 0.94 -0.47 13.98
N ASN A 204 0.36 -1.50 13.35
CA ASN A 204 -1.09 -1.72 13.35
C ASN A 204 -1.64 -1.89 14.78
N ALA A 205 -0.97 -2.69 15.62
CA ALA A 205 -1.36 -2.88 17.01
C ALA A 205 -1.24 -1.59 17.84
N GLN A 206 -0.19 -0.80 17.61
CA GLN A 206 0.00 0.49 18.29
C GLN A 206 -1.09 1.48 17.93
N VAL A 207 -1.42 1.63 16.65
CA VAL A 207 -2.48 2.56 16.22
C VAL A 207 -3.83 2.13 16.80
N LEU A 208 -4.16 0.84 16.78
CA LEU A 208 -5.41 0.32 17.34
C LEU A 208 -5.53 0.56 18.86
N SER A 209 -4.42 0.54 19.61
CA SER A 209 -4.44 0.78 21.06
C SER A 209 -4.64 2.26 21.42
N GLU A 210 -4.31 3.17 20.50
CA GLU A 210 -4.49 4.61 20.64
C GLU A 210 -5.85 5.10 20.11
N MET A 211 -6.62 4.24 19.44
CA MET A 211 -7.96 4.57 18.94
C MET A 211 -8.99 4.63 20.07
N GLU A 212 -9.93 5.56 19.94
CA GLU A 212 -11.06 5.70 20.86
C GLU A 212 -11.95 4.44 20.83
N ILE A 213 -12.40 4.00 22.01
CA ILE A 213 -13.33 2.89 22.14
C ILE A 213 -14.73 3.38 21.76
N PRO A 214 -15.39 2.79 20.74
CA PRO A 214 -16.72 3.23 20.33
C PRO A 214 -17.76 3.10 21.45
N GLU A 215 -18.63 4.10 21.60
CA GLU A 215 -19.71 4.07 22.61
C GLU A 215 -20.60 2.83 22.47
N CYS A 216 -20.92 2.43 21.23
CA CYS A 216 -21.72 1.23 20.97
C CYS A 216 -21.07 -0.06 21.49
N TYR A 217 -19.75 -0.12 21.55
CA TYR A 217 -19.03 -1.25 22.16
C TYR A 217 -19.18 -1.23 23.68
N ILE A 218 -19.07 -0.05 24.29
CA ILE A 218 -19.23 0.14 25.74
C ILE A 218 -20.66 -0.21 26.17
N GLU A 219 -21.67 0.24 25.43
CA GLU A 219 -23.09 -0.06 25.69
C GLU A 219 -23.42 -1.55 25.58
N ALA A 220 -22.70 -2.29 24.75
CA ALA A 220 -22.87 -3.73 24.56
C ALA A 220 -22.16 -4.59 25.63
N LEU A 221 -21.38 -3.99 26.54
CA LEU A 221 -20.69 -4.73 27.58
C LEU A 221 -21.70 -5.41 28.54
N PRO A 222 -21.38 -6.64 29.02
CA PRO A 222 -22.22 -7.32 29.99
C PRO A 222 -22.46 -6.43 31.22
N LYS A 223 -23.73 -6.29 31.64
CA LYS A 223 -24.07 -5.62 32.89
C LYS A 223 -23.57 -6.49 34.04
N VAL A 224 -22.64 -5.95 34.84
CA VAL A 224 -22.20 -6.54 36.11
C VAL A 224 -23.22 -6.22 37.19
#